data_AF-A0A914V4J5-F1
#
_entry.id   AF-A0A914V4J5-F1
#
_cell.length_a   1.000
_cell.length_b   1.000
_cell.length_c   1.000
_cell.angle_alpha   90.00
_cell.angle_beta   90.00
_cell.angle_gamma   90.00
#
_symmetry.space_group_name_H-M   'P 1'
#
loop_
_entity.id
_entity.type
_entity.pdbx_description
1 polymer ?
#
loop_
_entity_poly.entity_id
_entity_poly.type
_entity_poly.pdbx_seq_one_letter_code
_entity_poly.pdbx_strand_id
1 'polypeptide(L)'
;MLAHINWWGTVPLKSMAATSILQVAERAGLLALSPSDLVFESNSLGITYYNYVLSSSTTSTSCILYLAKLDAQTNVESFDSAVFPKDLLAKNAIPDDDLSLVTLGLLLWKRTLSGQRVLCLVQSADAESIVGLEAVNKASKKLQCAHHVLTTGKLRGVDSEQRKQSSMRLRLMMCQTRNDIANLPARTLHETRCLVAPTKRHPLLCLCVPVS
;
A
#
# COMPACT_ATOMS: atom_id res chain seq x y z
N MET A 1 36.21 25.30 24.35
CA MET A 1 36.44 24.40 23.19
C MET A 1 35.81 23.05 23.52
N LEU A 2 34.51 22.86 23.24
CA LEU A 2 33.80 21.60 23.41
C LEU A 2 32.88 21.43 22.20
N ALA A 3 33.28 20.57 21.27
CA ALA A 3 32.50 20.23 20.10
C ALA A 3 31.42 19.21 20.49
N HIS A 4 30.16 19.63 20.44
CA HIS A 4 29.01 18.74 20.42
C HIS A 4 29.02 17.94 19.12
N ILE A 5 29.34 16.66 19.20
CA ILE A 5 29.24 15.72 18.08
C ILE A 5 27.80 15.21 18.05
N ASN A 6 27.00 15.76 17.14
CA ASN A 6 25.66 15.26 16.81
C ASN A 6 25.80 14.06 15.87
N TRP A 7 25.71 12.84 16.41
CA TRP A 7 25.50 11.61 15.62
C TRP A 7 24.03 11.47 15.26
N TRP A 8 23.62 12.04 14.12
CA TRP A 8 22.44 11.55 13.41
C TRP A 8 22.93 10.48 12.44
N GLY A 9 22.87 9.21 12.88
CA GLY A 9 23.00 8.07 12.00
C GLY A 9 21.78 7.98 11.09
N THR A 10 21.76 8.76 10.01
CA THR A 10 20.89 8.48 8.87
C THR A 10 21.43 7.21 8.22
N VAL A 11 20.87 6.06 8.59
CA VAL A 11 21.03 4.84 7.80
C VAL A 11 20.52 5.19 6.40
N PRO A 12 21.37 5.12 5.35
CA PRO A 12 20.90 5.43 4.00
C PRO A 12 19.86 4.38 3.63
N LEU A 13 18.60 4.82 3.52
CA LEU A 13 17.55 4.04 2.87
C LEU A 13 18.03 3.83 1.43
N LYS A 14 18.40 2.59 1.11
CA LYS A 14 18.91 2.21 -0.21
C LYS A 14 17.87 2.60 -1.26
N SER A 15 18.22 3.55 -2.12
CA SER A 15 17.36 4.00 -3.22
C SER A 15 16.85 2.79 -4.02
N MET A 16 15.53 2.70 -4.22
CA MET A 16 14.92 1.61 -5.00
C MET A 16 15.17 1.78 -6.50
N ALA A 17 15.71 2.93 -6.94
CA ALA A 17 15.98 3.25 -8.34
C ALA A 17 16.89 2.24 -9.05
N ALA A 18 17.80 1.56 -8.35
CA ALA A 18 18.67 0.54 -8.93
C ALA A 18 18.03 -0.87 -9.01
N THR A 19 16.84 -1.07 -8.45
CA THR A 19 16.17 -2.37 -8.39
C THR A 19 15.27 -2.56 -9.61
N SER A 20 15.34 -3.73 -10.26
CA SER A 20 14.49 -4.03 -11.43
C SER A 20 13.00 -3.87 -11.09
N ILE A 21 12.20 -3.38 -12.04
CA ILE A 21 10.74 -3.25 -11.87
C ILE A 21 10.10 -4.58 -11.50
N LEU A 22 10.58 -5.68 -12.07
CA LEU A 22 10.07 -7.02 -11.78
C LEU A 22 10.35 -7.44 -10.33
N GLN A 23 11.53 -7.14 -9.80
CA GLN A 23 11.87 -7.45 -8.40
C GLN A 23 11.05 -6.63 -7.41
N VAL A 24 10.74 -5.37 -7.75
CA VAL A 24 9.88 -4.53 -6.91
C VAL A 24 8.42 -5.00 -6.97
N ALA A 25 7.94 -5.33 -8.18
CA ALA A 25 6.60 -5.85 -8.37
C ALA A 25 6.38 -7.22 -7.72
N GLU A 26 7.41 -8.07 -7.70
CA GLU A 26 7.42 -9.33 -6.96
C GLU A 26 7.24 -9.09 -5.46
N ARG A 27 8.02 -8.18 -4.87
CA ARG A 27 7.87 -7.79 -3.45
C ARG A 27 6.53 -7.15 -3.14
N ALA A 28 5.95 -6.44 -4.10
CA ALA A 28 4.64 -5.83 -4.00
C ALA A 28 3.48 -6.83 -4.20
N GLY A 29 3.77 -8.11 -4.50
CA GLY A 29 2.75 -9.13 -4.74
C GLY A 29 2.04 -9.03 -6.10
N LEU A 30 2.41 -8.10 -6.97
CA LEU A 30 1.77 -7.90 -8.27
C LEU A 30 1.99 -9.08 -9.23
N LEU A 31 3.10 -9.80 -9.09
CA LEU A 31 3.36 -11.01 -9.86
C LEU A 31 2.51 -12.21 -9.41
N ALA A 32 1.89 -12.14 -8.22
CA ALA A 32 0.96 -13.15 -7.75
C ALA A 32 -0.45 -12.98 -8.33
N LEU A 33 -0.75 -11.80 -8.91
CA LEU A 33 -2.04 -11.52 -9.51
C LEU A 33 -2.19 -12.20 -10.88
N SER A 34 -3.41 -12.63 -11.14
CA SER A 34 -3.90 -12.98 -12.47
C SER A 34 -4.65 -11.79 -13.08
N PRO A 35 -4.82 -11.74 -14.42
CA PRO A 35 -5.60 -10.69 -15.05
C PRO A 35 -7.06 -10.59 -14.54
N SER A 36 -7.65 -11.69 -14.09
CA SER A 36 -8.99 -11.70 -13.49
C SER A 36 -9.03 -11.00 -12.12
N ASP A 37 -7.93 -11.00 -11.38
CA ASP A 37 -7.86 -10.31 -10.07
C ASP A 37 -7.88 -8.79 -10.25
N LEU A 38 -7.61 -8.29 -11.46
CA LEU A 38 -7.67 -6.85 -11.78
C LEU A 38 -9.08 -6.39 -12.16
N VAL A 39 -10.05 -7.30 -12.25
CA VAL A 39 -11.45 -6.95 -12.46
C VAL A 39 -12.04 -6.44 -11.15
N PHE A 40 -12.53 -5.21 -11.16
CA PHE A 40 -13.23 -4.62 -10.03
C PHE A 40 -14.68 -5.13 -9.95
N GLU A 41 -15.39 -5.05 -11.08
CA GLU A 41 -16.77 -5.47 -11.19
C GLU A 41 -17.06 -5.90 -12.64
N SER A 42 -17.94 -6.88 -12.82
CA SER A 42 -18.46 -7.29 -14.12
C SER A 42 -19.98 -7.30 -14.05
N ASN A 43 -20.63 -6.59 -14.96
CA ASN A 43 -22.10 -6.51 -15.04
C ASN A 43 -22.55 -6.58 -16.51
N SER A 44 -23.86 -6.42 -16.76
CA SER A 44 -24.43 -6.47 -18.12
C SER A 44 -23.94 -5.35 -19.04
N LEU A 45 -23.36 -4.27 -18.49
CA LEU A 45 -22.82 -3.13 -19.23
C LEU A 45 -21.33 -3.29 -19.57
N GLY A 46 -20.65 -4.28 -18.98
CA GLY A 46 -19.27 -4.61 -19.29
C GLY A 46 -18.41 -4.91 -18.06
N ILE A 47 -17.10 -4.85 -18.27
CA ILE A 47 -16.08 -5.14 -17.26
C ILE A 47 -15.43 -3.84 -16.83
N THR A 48 -15.45 -3.56 -15.53
CA THR A 48 -14.74 -2.44 -14.91
C THR A 48 -13.52 -2.97 -14.17
N TYR A 49 -12.37 -2.33 -14.37
CA TYR A 49 -11.10 -2.70 -13.74
C TYR A 49 -10.71 -1.72 -12.64
N TYR A 50 -9.83 -2.15 -11.72
CA TYR A 50 -9.24 -1.24 -10.73
C TYR A 50 -8.37 -0.17 -11.42
N ASN A 51 -8.30 1.00 -10.79
CA ASN A 51 -7.39 2.07 -11.19
C ASN A 51 -6.02 1.90 -10.53
N TYR A 52 -5.99 1.36 -9.31
CA TYR A 52 -4.78 1.23 -8.52
C TYR A 52 -4.70 -0.10 -7.79
N VAL A 53 -3.47 -0.56 -7.58
CA VAL A 53 -3.15 -1.67 -6.66
C VAL A 53 -2.23 -1.13 -5.57
N LEU A 54 -2.67 -1.23 -4.32
CA LEU A 54 -1.92 -0.82 -3.13
C LEU A 54 -1.46 -2.07 -2.38
N SER A 55 -0.19 -2.13 -2.01
CA SER A 55 0.32 -3.24 -1.21
C SER A 55 1.44 -2.81 -0.26
N SER A 56 1.75 -3.70 0.68
CA SER A 56 2.84 -3.53 1.63
C SER A 56 3.80 -4.70 1.61
N SER A 57 5.04 -4.44 2.00
CA SER A 57 6.03 -5.45 2.32
C SER A 57 6.84 -5.01 3.52
N THR A 58 7.19 -5.99 4.35
CA THR A 58 7.82 -5.75 5.63
C THR A 58 9.10 -6.57 5.73
N THR A 59 10.21 -5.92 6.07
CA THR A 59 11.50 -6.56 6.34
C THR A 59 11.77 -6.57 7.84
N SER A 60 12.96 -7.03 8.27
CA SER A 60 13.34 -6.98 9.69
C SER A 60 13.49 -5.55 10.22
N THR A 61 13.83 -4.58 9.35
CA THR A 61 14.17 -3.20 9.77
C THR A 61 13.32 -2.12 9.13
N SER A 62 12.64 -2.42 8.01
CA SER A 62 11.90 -1.44 7.23
C SER A 62 10.52 -1.95 6.81
N CYS A 63 9.61 -1.01 6.63
CA CYS A 63 8.35 -1.22 5.93
C CYS A 63 8.40 -0.50 4.59
N ILE A 64 7.74 -1.09 3.60
CA ILE A 64 7.64 -0.55 2.26
C ILE A 64 6.18 -0.57 1.85
N LEU A 65 5.69 0.56 1.36
CA LEU A 65 4.39 0.69 0.71
C LEU A 65 4.60 0.82 -0.79
N TYR A 66 3.72 0.20 -1.57
CA TYR A 66 3.75 0.25 -3.03
C TYR A 66 2.40 0.66 -3.57
N LEU A 67 2.40 1.54 -4.55
CA LEU A 67 1.20 1.91 -5.29
C LEU A 67 1.45 1.79 -6.79
N ALA A 68 0.78 0.83 -7.43
CA ALA A 68 0.78 0.70 -8.88
C ALA A 68 -0.47 1.36 -9.47
N LYS A 69 -0.29 2.24 -10.46
CA LYS A 69 -1.37 2.79 -11.29
C LYS A 69 -1.58 1.90 -12.51
N LEU A 70 -2.83 1.57 -12.79
CA LEU A 70 -3.23 0.82 -13.97
C LEU A 70 -3.81 1.74 -15.05
N ASP A 71 -3.44 1.49 -16.29
CA ASP A 71 -4.07 2.14 -17.45
C ASP A 71 -5.42 1.49 -17.80
N ALA A 72 -6.08 2.00 -18.85
CA ALA A 72 -7.35 1.46 -19.33
C ALA A 72 -7.26 0.00 -19.82
N GLN A 73 -6.07 -0.49 -20.14
CA GLN A 73 -5.79 -1.86 -20.57
C GLN A 73 -5.25 -2.73 -19.42
N THR A 74 -5.23 -2.22 -18.19
CA THR A 74 -4.67 -2.86 -16.99
C THR A 74 -3.17 -3.17 -17.09
N ASN A 75 -2.42 -2.39 -17.88
CA ASN A 75 -0.97 -2.33 -17.79
C ASN A 75 -0.58 -1.40 -16.63
N VAL A 76 0.62 -1.62 -16.07
CA VAL A 76 1.13 -0.74 -15.03
C VAL A 76 1.71 0.50 -15.70
N GLU A 77 1.11 1.66 -15.45
CA GLU A 77 1.52 2.96 -16.00
C GLU A 77 2.61 3.61 -15.12
N SER A 78 2.38 3.61 -13.81
CA SER A 78 3.29 4.17 -12.82
C SER A 78 3.41 3.27 -11.59
N PHE A 79 4.55 3.37 -10.92
CA PHE A 79 4.85 2.58 -9.73
C PHE A 79 5.50 3.44 -8.66
N ASP A 80 4.75 3.78 -7.62
CA ASP A 80 5.25 4.57 -6.50
C ASP A 80 5.64 3.66 -5.34
N SER A 81 6.68 4.05 -4.61
CA SER A 81 7.11 3.35 -3.40
C SER A 81 7.38 4.33 -2.25
N ALA A 82 7.19 3.88 -1.01
CA ALA A 82 7.58 4.62 0.17
C ALA A 82 8.26 3.67 1.16
N VAL A 83 9.54 3.90 1.44
CA VAL A 83 10.35 3.08 2.36
C VAL A 83 10.59 3.86 3.65
N PHE A 84 10.31 3.24 4.79
CA PHE A 84 10.51 3.86 6.10
C PHE A 84 10.91 2.82 7.16
N PRO A 85 11.64 3.23 8.22
CA PRO A 85 12.07 2.31 9.26
C PRO A 85 10.88 1.83 10.10
N LYS A 86 10.91 0.57 10.52
CA LYS A 86 9.88 -0.02 11.39
C LYS A 86 9.69 0.73 12.70
N ASP A 87 10.79 1.23 13.27
CA ASP A 87 10.77 2.02 14.51
C ASP A 87 9.85 3.24 14.43
N LEU A 88 9.61 3.77 13.22
CA LEU A 88 8.70 4.89 13.01
C LEU A 88 7.25 4.50 13.34
N LEU A 89 6.83 3.28 13.03
CA LEU A 89 5.50 2.76 13.36
C LEU A 89 5.36 2.59 14.88
N ALA A 90 6.35 1.98 15.52
CA ALA A 90 6.37 1.78 16.97
C ALA A 90 6.31 3.12 17.72
N LYS A 91 7.09 4.13 17.30
CA LYS A 91 7.05 5.49 17.87
C LYS A 91 5.69 6.16 17.74
N ASN A 92 4.92 5.82 16.70
CA ASN A 92 3.58 6.35 16.46
C ASN A 92 2.46 5.43 16.95
N ALA A 93 2.77 4.33 17.65
CA ALA A 93 1.80 3.33 18.08
C ALA A 93 0.92 2.79 16.94
N ILE A 94 1.51 2.65 15.75
CA ILE A 94 0.89 2.00 14.59
C ILE A 94 1.34 0.54 14.58
N PRO A 95 0.42 -0.44 14.57
CA PRO A 95 0.79 -1.85 14.45
C PRO A 95 1.50 -2.13 13.13
N ASP A 96 2.44 -3.09 13.12
CA ASP A 96 3.21 -3.46 11.92
C ASP A 96 2.55 -4.60 11.12
N ASP A 97 1.22 -4.61 11.07
CA ASP A 97 0.42 -5.54 10.27
C ASP A 97 0.02 -4.94 8.89
N ASP A 98 -0.34 -5.81 7.95
CA ASP A 98 -0.65 -5.42 6.58
C ASP A 98 -1.85 -4.46 6.48
N LEU A 99 -2.89 -4.61 7.29
CA LEU A 99 -4.08 -3.73 7.23
C LEU A 99 -3.75 -2.33 7.78
N SER A 100 -2.92 -2.25 8.81
CA SER A 100 -2.39 -0.97 9.31
C SER A 100 -1.53 -0.26 8.27
N LEU A 101 -0.68 -1.01 7.57
CA LEU A 101 0.15 -0.49 6.47
C LEU A 101 -0.67 -0.08 5.25
N VAL A 102 -1.68 -0.85 4.86
CA VAL A 102 -2.63 -0.47 3.80
C VAL A 102 -3.38 0.80 4.18
N THR A 103 -3.85 0.92 5.43
CA THR A 103 -4.49 2.15 5.93
C THR A 103 -3.54 3.36 5.82
N LEU A 104 -2.26 3.18 6.17
CA LEU A 104 -1.22 4.20 5.99
C LEU A 104 -1.04 4.58 4.52
N GLY A 105 -1.00 3.59 3.62
CA GLY A 105 -0.90 3.79 2.17
C GLY A 105 -2.07 4.59 1.60
N LEU A 106 -3.31 4.23 1.94
CA LEU A 106 -4.50 4.97 1.52
C LEU A 106 -4.40 6.46 1.90
N LEU A 107 -3.96 6.75 3.12
CA LEU A 107 -3.83 8.13 3.60
C LEU A 107 -2.61 8.85 3.01
N LEU A 108 -1.53 8.14 2.72
CA LEU A 108 -0.33 8.67 2.08
C LEU A 108 -0.65 9.20 0.68
N TRP A 109 -1.34 8.38 -0.12
CA TRP A 109 -1.75 8.70 -1.50
C TRP A 109 -3.18 9.24 -1.60
N LYS A 110 -3.71 9.83 -0.52
CA LYS A 110 -5.12 10.27 -0.46
C LYS A 110 -5.60 11.12 -1.62
N ARG A 111 -4.74 12.01 -2.14
CA ARG A 111 -5.06 12.89 -3.27
C ARG A 111 -5.15 12.11 -4.58
N THR A 112 -4.30 11.11 -4.74
CA THR A 112 -4.25 10.24 -5.92
C THR A 112 -5.41 9.25 -5.94
N LEU A 113 -5.79 8.72 -4.77
CA LEU A 113 -6.78 7.64 -4.64
C LEU A 113 -8.22 8.13 -4.47
N SER A 114 -8.44 9.43 -4.27
CA SER A 114 -9.80 9.94 -4.03
C SER A 114 -10.71 9.70 -5.24
N GLY A 115 -11.88 9.08 -5.00
CA GLY A 115 -12.83 8.72 -6.05
C GLY A 115 -12.40 7.53 -6.94
N GLN A 116 -11.31 6.84 -6.63
CA GLN A 116 -10.75 5.78 -7.47
C GLN A 116 -11.17 4.38 -7.00
N ARG A 117 -10.93 3.36 -7.84
CA ARG A 117 -11.08 1.94 -7.49
C ARG A 117 -9.71 1.36 -7.14
N VAL A 118 -9.57 0.84 -5.92
CA VAL A 118 -8.28 0.40 -5.36
C VAL A 118 -8.34 -1.06 -4.91
N LEU A 119 -7.46 -1.90 -5.44
CA LEU A 119 -7.23 -3.25 -4.92
C LEU A 119 -6.14 -3.19 -3.86
N CYS A 120 -6.45 -3.56 -2.63
CA CYS A 120 -5.50 -3.62 -1.52
C CYS A 120 -5.01 -5.05 -1.34
N LEU A 121 -3.70 -5.28 -1.51
CA LEU A 121 -3.10 -6.60 -1.32
C LEU A 121 -2.53 -6.73 0.10
N VAL A 122 -2.86 -7.84 0.75
CA VAL A 122 -2.32 -8.22 2.06
C VAL A 122 -1.71 -9.62 1.98
N GLN A 123 -0.58 -9.85 2.64
CA GLN A 123 0.13 -11.13 2.62
C GLN A 123 -0.43 -12.12 3.64
N SER A 124 -0.79 -11.60 4.82
CA SER A 124 -1.47 -12.35 5.88
C SER A 124 -2.64 -11.53 6.37
N ALA A 125 -3.83 -11.83 5.89
CA ALA A 125 -5.03 -11.44 6.60
C ALA A 125 -5.17 -12.41 7.77
N ASP A 126 -4.76 -12.00 8.96
CA ASP A 126 -5.30 -12.62 10.16
C ASP A 126 -6.81 -12.35 10.09
N ALA A 127 -7.58 -13.40 9.76
CA ALA A 127 -8.97 -13.34 9.34
C ALA A 127 -9.94 -12.69 10.37
N GLU A 128 -9.42 -12.19 11.48
CA GLU A 128 -10.15 -11.65 12.63
C GLU A 128 -9.70 -10.24 13.05
N SER A 129 -8.79 -9.56 12.34
CA SER A 129 -8.48 -8.15 12.65
C SER A 129 -9.60 -7.22 12.15
N ILE A 130 -10.77 -7.32 12.81
CA ILE A 130 -11.95 -6.47 12.60
C ILE A 130 -11.54 -4.99 12.67
N VAL A 131 -10.65 -4.66 13.61
CA VAL A 131 -10.13 -3.30 13.81
C VAL A 131 -9.34 -2.82 12.58
N GLY A 132 -8.45 -3.66 12.03
CA GLY A 132 -7.67 -3.31 10.84
C GLY A 132 -8.56 -3.10 9.61
N LEU A 133 -9.53 -3.99 9.39
CA LEU A 133 -10.46 -3.87 8.25
C LEU A 133 -11.39 -2.66 8.39
N GLU A 134 -11.85 -2.36 9.61
CA GLU A 134 -12.59 -1.12 9.89
C GLU A 134 -11.76 0.14 9.60
N ALA A 135 -10.47 0.13 9.94
CA ALA A 135 -9.58 1.25 9.66
C ALA A 135 -9.44 1.51 8.16
N VAL A 136 -9.26 0.44 7.37
CA VAL A 136 -9.26 0.50 5.90
C VAL A 136 -10.60 1.04 5.39
N ASN A 137 -11.72 0.52 5.85
CA ASN A 137 -13.06 0.99 5.47
C ASN A 137 -13.27 2.49 5.77
N LYS A 138 -12.87 2.95 6.96
CA LYS A 138 -12.98 4.36 7.37
C LYS A 138 -12.09 5.26 6.52
N ALA A 139 -10.86 4.84 6.25
CA ALA A 139 -9.95 5.57 5.36
C ALA A 139 -10.53 5.66 3.95
N SER A 140 -10.93 4.53 3.35
CA SER A 140 -11.50 4.48 2.01
C SER A 140 -12.77 5.34 1.88
N LYS A 141 -13.66 5.29 2.87
CA LYS A 141 -14.87 6.13 2.91
C LYS A 141 -14.53 7.62 2.94
N LYS A 142 -13.51 8.02 3.71
CA LYS A 142 -13.03 9.42 3.76
C LYS A 142 -12.49 9.89 2.40
N LEU A 143 -11.91 8.97 1.62
CA LEU A 143 -11.39 9.25 0.27
C LEU A 143 -12.46 9.14 -0.82
N GLN A 144 -13.65 8.64 -0.49
CA GLN A 144 -14.70 8.27 -1.44
C GLN A 144 -14.20 7.26 -2.49
N CYS A 145 -13.25 6.41 -2.13
CA CYS A 145 -12.72 5.39 -3.03
C CYS A 145 -13.44 4.04 -2.81
N ALA A 146 -13.70 3.34 -3.90
CA ALA A 146 -14.13 1.95 -3.85
C ALA A 146 -12.90 1.07 -3.65
N HIS A 147 -13.00 0.07 -2.79
CA HIS A 147 -11.85 -0.77 -2.46
C HIS A 147 -12.25 -2.21 -2.22
N HIS A 148 -11.35 -3.12 -2.56
CA HIS A 148 -11.41 -4.52 -2.15
C HIS A 148 -10.08 -4.90 -1.50
N VAL A 149 -10.11 -5.85 -0.57
CA VAL A 149 -8.91 -6.41 0.07
C VAL A 149 -8.75 -7.85 -0.43
N LEU A 150 -7.59 -8.15 -0.99
CA LEU A 150 -7.25 -9.48 -1.50
C LEU A 150 -6.03 -10.02 -0.77
N THR A 151 -6.16 -11.22 -0.22
CA THR A 151 -5.05 -11.91 0.44
C THR A 151 -4.22 -12.65 -0.62
N THR A 152 -3.03 -12.14 -0.91
CA THR A 152 -2.06 -12.83 -1.74
C THR A 152 -1.28 -13.79 -0.83
N GLY A 153 -1.83 -14.98 -0.58
CA GLY A 153 -1.17 -15.97 0.28
C GLY A 153 0.28 -16.24 -0.16
N LYS A 154 1.15 -16.64 0.78
CA LYS A 154 2.48 -17.17 0.42
C LYS A 154 2.26 -18.40 -0.48
N LEU A 155 2.45 -18.24 -1.79
CA LEU A 155 2.37 -19.34 -2.75
C LEU A 155 3.42 -20.39 -2.37
N ARG A 156 2.97 -21.46 -1.71
CA ARG A 156 3.70 -22.71 -1.58
C ARG A 156 3.45 -23.52 -2.86
N GLY A 157 4.46 -23.65 -3.74
CA GLY A 157 4.44 -24.65 -4.81
C GLY A 157 5.13 -24.21 -6.10
N VAL A 158 6.30 -24.82 -6.36
CA VAL A 158 7.30 -24.43 -7.36
C VAL A 158 6.88 -24.66 -8.83
N ASP A 159 5.79 -25.38 -9.12
CA ASP A 159 5.58 -25.91 -10.48
C ASP A 159 4.44 -25.27 -11.30
N SER A 160 3.64 -24.37 -10.73
CA SER A 160 2.56 -23.64 -11.47
C SER A 160 2.85 -22.17 -11.75
N GLU A 161 3.98 -21.65 -11.27
CA GLU A 161 4.28 -20.21 -11.24
C GLU A 161 4.85 -19.64 -12.55
N GLN A 162 5.56 -20.43 -13.35
CA GLN A 162 6.27 -19.90 -14.52
C GLN A 162 5.36 -19.49 -15.69
N ARG A 163 4.18 -20.11 -15.86
CA ARG A 163 3.24 -19.77 -16.96
C ARG A 163 2.22 -18.69 -16.61
N LYS A 164 1.83 -18.53 -15.34
CA LYS A 164 0.83 -17.52 -14.91
C LYS A 164 1.40 -16.11 -14.76
N GLN A 165 2.71 -15.98 -14.56
CA GLN A 165 3.39 -14.69 -14.37
C GLN A 165 3.69 -13.92 -15.67
N SER A 166 3.64 -14.55 -16.86
CA SER A 166 4.07 -13.90 -18.10
C SER A 166 3.22 -12.68 -18.48
N SER A 167 1.90 -12.76 -18.31
CA SER A 167 1.00 -11.65 -18.63
C SER A 167 1.22 -10.45 -17.69
N MET A 168 1.30 -10.68 -16.38
CA MET A 168 1.59 -9.61 -15.42
C MET A 168 3.00 -9.03 -15.62
N ARG A 169 3.99 -9.86 -15.93
CA ARG A 169 5.35 -9.39 -16.27
C ARG A 169 5.32 -8.45 -17.47
N LEU A 170 4.60 -8.79 -18.54
CA LEU A 170 4.44 -7.91 -19.72
C LEU A 170 3.79 -6.58 -19.35
N ARG A 171 2.68 -6.64 -18.58
CA ARG A 171 1.97 -5.45 -18.08
C ARG A 171 2.87 -4.54 -17.24
N LEU A 172 3.79 -5.12 -16.46
CA LEU A 172 4.76 -4.39 -15.64
C LEU A 172 5.88 -3.76 -16.46
N MET A 173 6.30 -4.38 -17.57
CA MET A 173 7.31 -3.80 -18.46
C MET A 173 6.81 -2.53 -19.17
N MET A 174 5.50 -2.28 -19.17
CA MET A 174 4.90 -1.04 -19.67
C MET A 174 5.01 0.13 -18.68
N CYS A 175 5.56 -0.09 -17.48
CA CYS A 175 5.72 0.95 -16.47
C CYS A 175 6.63 2.08 -16.98
N GLN A 176 6.07 3.29 -17.02
CA GLN A 176 6.74 4.46 -17.58
C GLN A 176 7.44 5.28 -16.50
N THR A 177 6.87 5.32 -15.31
CA THR A 177 7.34 6.19 -14.21
C THR A 177 7.45 5.43 -12.90
N ARG A 178 8.52 5.73 -12.16
CA ARG A 178 8.77 5.17 -10.82
C ARG A 178 9.15 6.28 -9.88
N ASN A 179 8.40 6.43 -8.80
CA ASN A 179 8.63 7.49 -7.81
C ASN A 179 8.88 6.90 -6.44
N ASP A 180 9.89 7.43 -5.75
CA ASP A 180 10.19 7.06 -4.37
C ASP A 180 9.82 8.24 -3.45
N ILE A 181 8.87 8.03 -2.55
CA ILE A 181 8.51 8.98 -1.51
C ILE A 181 9.55 8.89 -0.40
N ALA A 182 10.36 9.93 -0.28
CA ALA A 182 11.47 9.97 0.67
C ALA A 182 11.03 10.04 2.14
N ASN A 183 9.91 10.68 2.44
CA ASN A 183 9.46 10.92 3.83
C ASN A 183 7.96 10.73 3.97
N LEU A 184 7.54 10.05 5.05
CA LEU A 184 6.15 9.98 5.44
C LEU A 184 5.70 11.28 6.12
N PRO A 185 4.63 11.94 5.65
CA PRO A 185 4.11 13.13 6.33
C PRO A 185 3.62 12.79 7.74
N ALA A 186 4.00 13.60 8.73
CA ALA A 186 3.59 13.42 10.13
C ALA A 186 2.06 13.37 10.30
N ARG A 187 1.34 14.17 9.51
CA ARG A 187 -0.13 14.16 9.47
C ARG A 187 -0.68 12.81 9.04
N THR A 188 -0.06 12.14 8.07
CA THR A 188 -0.48 10.82 7.62
C THR A 188 -0.32 9.79 8.74
N LEU A 189 0.85 9.77 9.41
CA LEU A 189 1.10 8.89 10.56
C LEU A 189 0.08 9.12 11.69
N HIS A 190 -0.22 10.39 11.99
CA HIS A 190 -1.22 10.73 13.01
C HIS A 190 -2.63 10.24 12.62
N GLU A 191 -3.08 10.51 11.38
CA GLU A 191 -4.39 10.05 10.90
C GLU A 191 -4.48 8.52 10.90
N THR A 192 -3.44 7.81 10.48
CA THR A 192 -3.38 6.34 10.53
C THR A 192 -3.52 5.83 11.96
N ARG A 193 -2.71 6.35 12.90
CA ARG A 193 -2.76 5.96 14.31
C ARG A 193 -4.18 6.06 14.87
N CYS A 194 -4.88 7.15 14.58
CA CYS A 194 -6.25 7.36 15.06
C CYS A 194 -7.25 6.32 14.53
N LEU A 195 -7.02 5.73 13.37
CA LEU A 195 -7.89 4.71 12.78
C LEU A 195 -7.56 3.30 13.25
N VAL A 196 -6.27 2.95 13.35
CA VAL A 196 -5.81 1.57 13.62
C VAL A 196 -5.65 1.27 15.11
N ALA A 197 -5.41 2.30 15.93
CA ALA A 197 -5.27 2.18 17.38
C ALA A 197 -6.18 3.21 18.07
N PRO A 198 -7.52 3.07 17.96
CA PRO A 198 -8.46 4.01 18.56
C PRO A 198 -8.34 3.94 20.08
N THR A 199 -7.58 4.86 20.69
CA THR A 199 -7.57 5.00 22.15
C THR A 199 -8.97 5.42 22.61
N LYS A 200 -9.51 4.75 23.64
CA LYS A 200 -10.82 5.07 24.27
C LYS A 200 -10.98 6.54 24.71
N ARG A 201 -9.92 7.35 24.69
CA ARG A 201 -9.89 8.77 25.09
C ARG A 201 -10.04 9.80 23.95
N HIS A 202 -10.19 9.40 22.69
CA HIS A 202 -10.40 10.37 21.59
C HIS A 202 -11.70 10.12 20.80
N PRO A 203 -12.88 10.39 21.39
CA PRO A 203 -14.16 10.34 20.68
C PRO A 203 -14.34 11.46 19.63
N LEU A 204 -13.43 12.44 19.56
CA LEU A 204 -13.61 13.65 18.73
C LEU A 204 -13.09 13.56 17.29
N LEU A 205 -12.35 12.53 16.90
CA LEU A 205 -11.84 12.38 15.51
C LEU A 205 -12.75 11.50 14.62
N CYS A 206 -13.86 11.01 15.16
CA CYS A 206 -15.02 10.53 14.38
C CYS A 206 -15.86 11.68 13.80
N LEU A 207 -15.50 12.95 14.02
CA LEU A 207 -16.19 14.07 13.39
C LEU A 207 -15.75 14.21 11.94
N CYS A 208 -16.58 13.63 11.08
CA CYS A 208 -16.95 14.16 9.79
C CYS A 208 -16.80 15.69 9.76
N VAL A 209 -15.82 16.18 8.99
CA VAL A 209 -15.94 17.52 8.42
C VAL A 209 -15.73 17.38 6.92
N PRO A 210 -16.79 17.43 6.11
CA PRO A 210 -16.63 17.76 4.71
C PRO A 210 -16.19 19.23 4.69
N VAL A 211 -14.99 19.50 4.17
CA VAL A 211 -14.67 20.88 3.77
C VAL A 211 -15.20 20.98 2.34
N SER A 212 -16.32 21.68 2.22
CA SER A 212 -16.92 22.14 0.97
C SER A 212 -15.92 22.91 0.11
#